data_AF-Q9RV18-F1
#
_entry.id   AF-Q9RV18-F1
#
_cell.length_a   1.000
_cell.length_b   1.000
_cell.length_c   1.000
_cell.angle_alpha   90.00
_cell.angle_beta   90.00
_cell.angle_gamma   90.00
#
_symmetry.space_group_name_H-M   'P 1'
#
loop_
_entity.id
_entity.type
_entity.pdbx_description
1 polymer ?
#
loop_
_entity_poly.entity_id
_entity_poly.type
_entity_poly.pdbx_seq_one_letter_code
_entity_poly.pdbx_strand_id
1 'polypeptide(L)'
;MSNSSSSSSGGGTGRILLWIALALTVLLLGWVTATAVRANPFYSDRDAYGVSKYHFIEQCRERLHAPNDLPLMLGPGQTQSLLTAVKGTGEMHDNETLQVVTNATPSQIDQAVRPNQNGQLQLQVPVMIEFKDTAGAVRPLVPVNMQCTYDKSKIGNDRVQVVLTPGG
;
A
#
# COMPACT_ATOMS: atom_id res chain seq x y z
N MET A 1 -33.67 -79.05 3.31
CA MET A 1 -33.29 -78.52 1.98
C MET A 1 -34.22 -77.34 1.72
N SER A 2 -33.84 -76.10 1.47
CA SER A 2 -32.61 -75.55 0.85
C SER A 2 -32.48 -74.04 1.14
N ASN A 3 -31.23 -73.60 1.32
CA ASN A 3 -30.59 -72.36 0.86
C ASN A 3 -31.14 -70.97 1.25
N SER A 4 -30.36 -70.33 2.13
CA SER A 4 -29.84 -68.95 2.10
C SER A 4 -30.14 -68.07 0.87
N SER A 5 -30.50 -66.81 1.13
CA SER A 5 -29.79 -65.66 0.54
C SER A 5 -30.03 -64.38 1.35
N SER A 6 -28.97 -63.92 2.01
CA SER A 6 -28.74 -62.55 2.43
C SER A 6 -28.76 -61.59 1.23
N SER A 7 -29.43 -60.43 1.33
CA SER A 7 -29.13 -59.29 0.46
C SER A 7 -29.49 -57.94 1.09
N SER A 8 -28.48 -57.33 1.72
CA SER A 8 -28.18 -55.89 1.85
C SER A 8 -29.28 -54.86 1.59
N SER A 9 -29.86 -54.30 2.65
CA SER A 9 -30.58 -53.02 2.62
C SER A 9 -29.67 -51.91 3.17
N GLY A 10 -28.96 -51.18 2.30
CA GLY A 10 -28.09 -50.10 2.77
C GLY A 10 -27.29 -49.37 1.69
N GLY A 11 -27.86 -49.13 0.50
CA GLY A 11 -27.10 -48.53 -0.63
C GLY A 11 -27.34 -47.04 -0.89
N GLY A 12 -28.38 -46.42 -0.31
CA GLY A 12 -28.82 -45.06 -0.65
C GLY A 12 -28.25 -43.97 0.27
N THR A 13 -28.32 -44.17 1.58
CA THR A 13 -27.98 -43.16 2.59
C THR A 13 -26.49 -42.79 2.58
N GLY A 14 -25.61 -43.76 2.34
CA GLY A 14 -24.17 -43.51 2.21
C GLY A 14 -23.79 -42.66 1.00
N ARG A 15 -24.52 -42.80 -0.11
CA ARG A 15 -24.31 -41.98 -1.32
C ARG A 15 -24.79 -40.54 -1.13
N ILE A 16 -25.91 -40.34 -0.44
CA ILE A 16 -26.43 -38.99 -0.14
C ILE A 16 -25.48 -38.25 0.81
N LEU A 17 -25.00 -38.91 1.86
CA LEU A 17 -23.99 -38.35 2.76
C LEU A 17 -22.70 -37.97 2.03
N LEU A 18 -22.27 -38.80 1.07
CA LEU A 18 -21.08 -38.53 0.26
C LEU A 18 -21.27 -37.27 -0.61
N TRP A 19 -22.42 -37.10 -1.26
CA TRP A 19 -22.71 -35.90 -2.05
C TRP A 19 -22.81 -34.64 -1.19
N ILE A 20 -23.41 -34.74 0.00
CA ILE A 20 -23.48 -33.61 0.95
C ILE A 20 -22.07 -33.24 1.43
N ALA A 21 -21.25 -34.22 1.79
CA ALA A 21 -19.86 -34.00 2.18
C ALA A 21 -19.05 -33.37 1.05
N LEU A 22 -19.25 -33.84 -0.20
CA LEU A 22 -18.60 -33.28 -1.38
C LEU A 22 -19.03 -31.82 -1.60
N ALA A 23 -20.33 -31.52 -1.54
CA ALA A 23 -20.85 -30.17 -1.67
C ALA A 23 -20.30 -29.24 -0.58
N LEU A 24 -20.25 -29.71 0.67
CA LEU A 24 -19.63 -28.99 1.77
C LEU A 24 -18.14 -28.74 1.53
N THR A 25 -17.38 -29.73 1.05
CA THR A 25 -15.95 -29.54 0.76
C THR A 25 -15.71 -28.52 -0.35
N VAL A 26 -16.53 -28.54 -1.42
CA VAL A 26 -16.44 -27.57 -2.51
C VAL A 26 -16.81 -26.17 -2.03
N LEU A 27 -17.86 -26.05 -1.22
CA LEU A 27 -18.31 -24.78 -0.67
C LEU A 27 -17.29 -24.20 0.31
N LEU A 28 -16.68 -25.05 1.13
CA LEU A 28 -15.62 -24.68 2.07
C LEU A 28 -14.33 -24.31 1.34
N LEU A 29 -13.96 -25.02 0.27
CA LEU A 29 -12.86 -24.62 -0.62
C LEU A 29 -13.14 -23.24 -1.24
N GLY A 30 -14.34 -23.04 -1.79
CA GLY A 30 -14.73 -21.76 -2.38
C GLY A 30 -14.65 -20.62 -1.37
N TRP A 31 -15.12 -20.85 -0.14
CA TRP A 31 -15.03 -19.89 0.95
C TRP A 31 -13.59 -19.57 1.37
N VAL A 32 -12.76 -20.58 1.59
CA VAL A 32 -11.33 -20.39 1.94
C VAL A 32 -10.60 -19.66 0.83
N THR A 33 -10.88 -20.00 -0.44
CA THR A 33 -10.24 -19.32 -1.58
C THR A 33 -10.70 -17.86 -1.67
N ALA A 34 -11.99 -17.57 -1.50
CA ALA A 34 -12.51 -16.20 -1.54
C ALA A 34 -11.99 -15.33 -0.38
N THR A 35 -11.90 -15.89 0.83
CA THR A 35 -11.34 -15.20 1.99
C THR A 35 -9.83 -14.99 1.86
N ALA A 36 -9.09 -15.99 1.37
CA ALA A 36 -7.65 -15.89 1.14
C ALA A 36 -7.30 -14.87 0.05
N VAL A 37 -8.09 -14.80 -1.03
CA VAL A 37 -7.88 -13.81 -2.10
C VAL A 37 -8.24 -12.40 -1.62
N ARG A 38 -9.33 -12.21 -0.85
CA ARG A 38 -9.67 -10.90 -0.27
C ARG A 38 -8.68 -10.44 0.80
N ALA A 39 -8.11 -11.37 1.56
CA ALA A 39 -7.08 -11.08 2.55
C ALA A 39 -5.69 -10.98 1.91
N ASN A 40 -5.55 -11.15 0.59
CA ASN A 40 -4.28 -11.05 -0.08
C ASN A 40 -3.90 -9.56 -0.24
N PRO A 41 -2.89 -9.05 0.50
CA PRO A 41 -2.43 -7.67 0.34
C PRO A 41 -1.94 -7.39 -1.08
N PHE A 42 -1.60 -8.46 -1.84
CA PHE A 42 -1.10 -8.35 -3.20
C PHE A 42 -2.18 -8.19 -4.28
N TYR A 43 -3.46 -8.38 -3.95
CA TYR A 43 -4.52 -8.22 -4.92
C TYR A 43 -4.77 -6.73 -5.18
N SER A 44 -4.08 -6.20 -6.18
CA SER A 44 -4.32 -4.86 -6.68
C SER A 44 -5.18 -4.93 -7.93
N ASP A 45 -6.40 -4.40 -7.82
CA ASP A 45 -7.31 -4.26 -8.95
C ASP A 45 -6.81 -3.14 -9.89
N ARG A 46 -6.00 -3.54 -10.87
CA ARG A 46 -5.39 -2.63 -11.85
C ARG A 46 -6.45 -2.00 -12.75
N ASP A 47 -7.58 -2.67 -12.94
CA ASP A 47 -8.69 -2.21 -13.77
C ASP A 47 -9.54 -1.16 -13.05
N ALA A 48 -9.68 -1.27 -11.72
CA ALA A 48 -10.40 -0.28 -10.91
C ALA A 48 -9.66 1.08 -10.82
N TYR A 49 -8.33 1.05 -10.66
CA TYR A 49 -7.54 2.26 -10.35
C TYR A 49 -6.61 2.71 -11.48
N GLY A 50 -6.42 1.89 -12.52
CA GLY A 50 -5.49 2.15 -13.63
C GLY A 50 -4.01 1.93 -13.27
N VAL A 51 -3.68 1.58 -12.02
CA VAL A 51 -2.32 1.29 -11.54
C VAL A 51 -2.39 0.20 -10.47
N SER A 52 -1.32 -0.60 -10.35
CA SER A 52 -1.23 -1.56 -9.26
C SER A 52 -0.72 -0.88 -7.98
N LYS A 53 -1.18 -1.35 -6.82
CA LYS A 53 -0.79 -0.90 -5.48
C LYS A 53 0.73 -0.90 -5.31
N TYR A 54 1.40 -1.97 -5.73
CA TYR A 54 2.87 -2.05 -5.73
C TYR A 54 3.52 -1.00 -6.62
N HIS A 55 3.02 -0.83 -7.84
CA HIS A 55 3.61 0.14 -8.76
C HIS A 55 3.39 1.57 -8.25
N PHE A 56 2.24 1.85 -7.64
CA PHE A 56 1.97 3.11 -6.98
C PHE A 56 2.92 3.37 -5.81
N ILE A 57 3.10 2.39 -4.91
CA ILE A 57 4.05 2.50 -3.79
C ILE A 57 5.47 2.77 -4.30
N GLU A 58 5.90 2.03 -5.33
CA GLU A 58 7.23 2.19 -5.91
C GLU A 58 7.42 3.60 -6.50
N GLN A 59 6.43 4.10 -7.25
CA GLN A 59 6.47 5.46 -7.78
C GLN A 59 6.50 6.51 -6.66
N CYS A 60 5.74 6.33 -5.58
CA CYS A 60 5.82 7.23 -4.41
C CYS A 60 7.21 7.20 -3.77
N ARG A 61 7.83 6.01 -3.68
CA ARG A 61 9.17 5.82 -3.12
C ARG A 61 10.26 6.45 -4.00
N GLU A 62 10.19 6.26 -5.32
CA GLU A 62 11.11 6.88 -6.27
C GLU A 62 11.08 8.41 -6.15
N ARG A 63 9.89 9.01 -5.94
CA ARG A 63 9.76 10.46 -5.73
C ARG A 63 10.44 10.94 -4.45
N LEU A 64 10.45 10.15 -3.36
CA LEU A 64 11.16 10.49 -2.13
C LEU A 64 12.68 10.56 -2.30
N HIS A 65 13.25 9.86 -3.29
CA HIS A 65 14.68 9.91 -3.60
C HIS A 65 15.13 11.21 -4.27
N ALA A 66 14.20 12.08 -4.68
CA ALA A 66 14.47 13.41 -5.23
C ALA A 66 13.96 14.53 -4.29
N PRO A 67 14.39 14.58 -3.01
CA PRO A 67 13.77 15.39 -1.97
C PRO A 67 13.83 16.91 -2.23
N ASN A 68 14.70 17.36 -3.13
CA ASN A 68 14.84 18.78 -3.47
C ASN A 68 13.59 19.36 -4.15
N ASP A 69 12.89 18.56 -4.93
CA ASP A 69 11.73 18.98 -5.74
C ASP A 69 10.40 18.67 -5.04
N LEU A 70 10.44 18.11 -3.82
CA LEU A 70 9.21 17.75 -3.11
C LEU A 70 8.51 19.03 -2.61
N PRO A 71 7.22 19.20 -2.93
CA PRO A 71 6.45 20.29 -2.37
C PRO A 71 6.14 20.01 -0.90
N LEU A 72 6.53 20.95 -0.04
CA LEU A 72 6.16 21.03 1.37
C LEU A 72 5.02 22.05 1.51
N MET A 73 3.93 21.64 2.15
CA MET A 73 2.79 22.50 2.45
C MET A 73 3.03 23.22 3.78
N LEU A 74 3.27 24.53 3.74
CA LEU A 74 3.57 25.33 4.94
C LEU A 74 2.30 25.88 5.61
N GLY A 75 1.18 25.89 4.89
CA GLY A 75 -0.11 26.37 5.34
C GLY A 75 -1.19 26.17 4.28
N PRO A 76 -2.45 26.63 4.52
CA PRO A 76 -3.55 26.47 3.57
C PRO A 76 -3.21 27.15 2.23
N GLY A 77 -3.03 26.34 1.18
CA GLY A 77 -2.73 26.84 -0.17
C GLY A 77 -1.31 27.36 -0.39
N GLN A 78 -0.41 27.24 0.59
CA GLN A 78 1.00 27.60 0.43
C GLN A 78 1.87 26.35 0.33
N THR A 79 2.40 26.11 -0.87
CA THR A 79 3.36 25.04 -1.17
C THR A 79 4.68 25.63 -1.62
N GLN A 80 5.77 25.17 -1.02
CA GLN A 80 7.13 25.55 -1.40
C GLN A 80 7.97 24.30 -1.58
N SER A 81 9.02 24.33 -2.41
CA SER A 81 9.93 23.19 -2.49
C SER A 81 10.65 22.99 -1.16
N LEU A 82 10.83 21.72 -0.78
CA LEU A 82 11.42 21.35 0.49
C LEU A 82 12.84 21.92 0.66
N LEU A 83 13.63 21.92 -0.41
CA LEU A 83 14.95 22.55 -0.40
C LEU A 83 14.89 24.04 -0.04
N THR A 84 13.91 24.77 -0.58
CA THR A 84 13.78 26.21 -0.31
C THR A 84 13.30 26.45 1.11
N ALA A 85 12.36 25.63 1.59
CA ALA A 85 11.87 25.72 2.96
C ALA A 85 13.00 25.48 3.97
N VAL A 86 13.82 24.45 3.75
CA VAL A 86 14.95 24.11 4.65
C VAL A 86 16.11 25.09 4.52
N LYS A 87 16.43 25.60 3.32
CA LYS A 87 17.41 26.70 3.19
C LYS A 87 16.94 27.97 3.88
N GLY A 88 15.62 28.23 3.89
CA GLY A 88 15.03 29.37 4.58
C GLY A 88 15.19 29.33 6.10
N THR A 89 15.37 28.15 6.71
CA THR A 89 15.62 28.04 8.16
C THR A 89 17.09 28.31 8.54
N GLY A 90 18.01 28.28 7.57
CA GLY A 90 19.44 28.43 7.82
C GLY A 90 20.08 27.20 8.50
N GLU A 91 19.36 26.08 8.62
CA GLU A 91 19.86 24.90 9.31
C GLU A 91 20.69 23.95 8.42
N MET A 92 20.75 24.18 7.11
CA MET A 92 21.47 23.33 6.15
C MET A 92 22.90 23.84 5.95
N HIS A 93 23.89 22.98 6.21
CA HIS A 93 25.29 23.27 5.87
C HIS A 93 25.61 22.91 4.41
N ASP A 94 26.65 23.54 3.84
CA ASP A 94 27.03 23.36 2.43
C ASP A 94 27.45 21.91 2.06
N ASN A 95 27.85 21.10 3.05
CA ASN A 95 28.25 19.70 2.89
C ASN A 95 27.12 18.69 3.21
N GLU A 96 25.94 19.17 3.56
CA GLU A 96 24.79 18.32 3.90
C GLU A 96 23.89 18.09 2.69
N THR A 97 23.36 16.88 2.57
CA THR A 97 22.33 16.52 1.58
C THR A 97 21.01 16.27 2.30
N LEU A 98 19.92 16.76 1.70
CA LEU A 98 18.60 16.53 2.26
C LEU A 98 18.13 15.12 1.93
N GLN A 99 17.54 14.43 2.91
CA GLN A 99 16.91 13.13 2.73
C GLN A 99 15.55 13.11 3.41
N VAL A 100 14.62 12.34 2.83
CA VAL A 100 13.32 12.07 3.43
C VAL A 100 13.21 10.56 3.61
N VAL A 101 13.15 10.12 4.86
CA VAL A 101 13.18 8.71 5.23
C VAL A 101 11.87 8.33 5.87
N THR A 102 11.28 7.22 5.45
CA THR A 102 10.11 6.65 6.14
C THR A 102 10.57 5.68 7.23
N ASN A 103 9.95 5.78 8.41
CA ASN A 103 10.11 4.81 9.49
C ASN A 103 9.04 3.71 9.45
N ALA A 104 8.13 3.76 8.48
CA ALA A 104 7.05 2.78 8.34
C ALA A 104 7.58 1.45 7.78
N THR A 105 7.11 0.35 8.36
CA THR A 105 7.39 -1.01 7.84
C THR A 105 6.67 -1.25 6.51
N PRO A 106 7.14 -2.16 5.66
CA PRO A 106 6.46 -2.48 4.39
C PRO A 106 4.98 -2.84 4.56
N SER A 107 4.62 -3.55 5.63
CA SER A 107 3.23 -3.87 5.97
C SER A 107 2.39 -2.64 6.33
N GLN A 108 2.98 -1.66 7.01
CA GLN A 108 2.28 -0.40 7.35
C GLN A 108 2.08 0.47 6.11
N ILE A 109 3.09 0.53 5.22
CA ILE A 109 2.97 1.25 3.93
C ILE A 109 1.85 0.64 3.11
N ASP A 110 1.79 -0.69 3.03
CA ASP A 110 0.74 -1.39 2.30
C ASP A 110 -0.67 -1.12 2.87
N GLN A 111 -0.82 -1.09 4.20
CA GLN A 111 -2.09 -0.75 4.87
C GLN A 111 -2.47 0.73 4.76
N ALA A 112 -1.49 1.60 4.53
CA ALA A 112 -1.67 3.03 4.37
C ALA A 112 -2.13 3.43 2.96
N VAL A 113 -2.00 2.53 1.97
CA VAL A 113 -2.59 2.75 0.64
C VAL A 113 -4.10 2.52 0.70
N ARG A 114 -4.87 3.56 0.37
CA ARG A 114 -6.33 3.54 0.36
C ARG A 114 -6.87 4.18 -0.91
N PRO A 115 -8.07 3.79 -1.37
CA PRO A 115 -8.77 4.57 -2.38
C PRO A 115 -9.22 5.92 -1.79
N ASN A 116 -9.08 6.99 -2.56
CA ASN A 116 -9.67 8.29 -2.25
C ASN A 116 -11.13 8.36 -2.77
N GLN A 117 -11.82 9.47 -2.47
CA GLN A 117 -13.22 9.67 -2.86
C GLN A 117 -13.46 9.71 -4.38
N ASN A 118 -12.40 9.94 -5.17
CA ASN A 118 -12.45 10.04 -6.63
C ASN A 118 -12.10 8.71 -7.32
N GLY A 119 -12.00 7.61 -6.57
CA GLY A 119 -11.62 6.31 -7.11
C GLY A 119 -10.16 6.25 -7.59
N GLN A 120 -9.28 7.02 -6.96
CA GLN A 120 -7.83 7.03 -7.16
C GLN A 120 -7.13 6.43 -5.94
N LEU A 121 -5.87 6.00 -6.07
CA LEU A 121 -5.08 5.56 -4.92
C LEU A 121 -4.43 6.75 -4.21
N GLN A 122 -4.44 6.71 -2.89
CA GLN A 122 -3.68 7.61 -2.03
C GLN A 122 -2.88 6.79 -1.00
N LEU A 123 -1.69 7.26 -0.65
CA LEU A 123 -0.83 6.72 0.39
C LEU A 123 -0.52 7.84 1.36
N GLN A 124 -0.72 7.61 2.65
CA GLN A 124 -0.34 8.56 3.70
C GLN A 124 0.53 7.88 4.74
N VAL A 125 1.78 8.30 4.84
CA VAL A 125 2.74 7.71 5.80
C VAL A 125 3.59 8.78 6.48
N PRO A 126 3.94 8.58 7.75
CA PRO A 126 4.91 9.44 8.43
C PRO A 126 6.30 9.25 7.81
N VAL A 127 7.01 10.36 7.65
CA VAL A 127 8.38 10.43 7.19
C VAL A 127 9.16 11.45 8.02
N MET A 128 10.46 11.25 8.13
CA MET A 128 11.39 12.15 8.79
C MET A 128 12.21 12.87 7.73
N ILE A 129 12.34 14.18 7.86
CA ILE A 129 13.32 14.95 7.07
C ILE A 129 14.64 14.90 7.84
N GLU A 130 15.72 14.54 7.16
CA GLU A 130 17.04 14.36 7.77
C GLU A 130 18.11 14.96 6.86
N PHE A 131 19.15 15.52 7.45
CA PHE A 131 20.38 15.86 6.74
C PHE A 131 21.34 14.69 6.79
N LYS A 132 21.97 14.39 5.66
CA LYS A 132 23.06 13.44 5.56
C LYS A 132 24.32 14.15 5.09
N ASP A 133 25.33 14.16 5.94
CA ASP A 133 26.67 14.65 5.60
C ASP A 133 27.38 13.66 4.65
N THR A 134 28.33 14.17 3.87
CA THR A 134 29.33 13.42 3.10
C THR A 134 30.06 12.34 3.93
N ALA A 135 30.29 12.58 5.22
CA ALA A 135 30.87 11.60 6.15
C ALA A 135 29.87 10.50 6.59
N GLY A 136 28.59 10.62 6.21
CA GLY A 136 27.53 9.66 6.55
C GLY A 136 26.82 9.94 7.89
N ALA A 137 27.19 11.00 8.60
CA ALA A 137 26.45 11.44 9.78
C ALA A 137 25.04 11.91 9.38
N VAL A 138 24.04 11.51 10.17
CA VAL A 138 22.63 11.82 9.92
C VAL A 138 22.10 12.71 11.05
N ARG A 139 21.44 13.80 10.69
CA ARG A 139 20.81 14.74 11.63
C ARG A 139 19.33 14.91 11.32
N PRO A 140 18.42 14.50 12.22
CA PRO A 140 16.99 14.69 12.01
C PRO A 140 16.59 16.16 12.16
N LEU A 141 15.66 16.62 11.32
CA LEU A 141 15.10 17.97 11.35
C LEU A 141 13.72 17.94 11.99
N VAL A 142 12.74 17.37 11.29
CA VAL A 142 11.34 17.47 11.65
C VAL A 142 10.54 16.29 11.08
N PRO A 143 9.60 15.72 11.86
CA PRO A 143 8.66 14.73 11.34
C PRO A 143 7.60 15.41 10.46
N VAL A 144 7.31 14.83 9.30
CA VAL A 144 6.26 15.26 8.39
C VAL A 144 5.44 14.06 7.92
N ASN A 145 4.22 14.31 7.45
CA ASN A 145 3.40 13.30 6.81
C ASN A 145 3.53 13.44 5.29
N MET A 146 3.96 12.35 4.63
CA MET A 146 3.90 12.26 3.18
C MET A 146 2.49 11.84 2.76
N GLN A 147 1.90 12.61 1.87
CA GLN A 147 0.71 12.23 1.12
C GLN A 147 1.10 12.04 -0.34
N CYS A 148 0.90 10.83 -0.86
CA CYS A 148 1.08 10.51 -2.26
C CYS A 148 -0.29 10.21 -2.87
N THR A 149 -0.62 10.77 -4.03
CA THR A 149 -1.89 10.54 -4.73
C THR A 149 -1.63 10.15 -6.19
N TYR A 150 -2.42 9.21 -6.69
CA TYR A 150 -2.36 8.77 -8.08
C TYR A 150 -3.52 9.34 -8.89
N ASP A 151 -3.26 10.26 -9.80
CA ASP A 151 -4.27 10.80 -10.70
C ASP A 151 -4.17 10.20 -12.10
N LYS A 152 -5.11 9.30 -12.43
CA LYS A 152 -5.23 8.69 -13.75
C LYS A 152 -5.55 9.68 -14.89
N SER A 153 -6.07 10.87 -14.56
CA SER A 153 -6.38 11.90 -15.56
C SER A 153 -5.13 12.67 -16.03
N LYS A 154 -4.03 12.57 -15.29
CA LYS A 154 -2.73 13.17 -15.65
C LYS A 154 -1.93 12.24 -16.56
N ILE A 155 -1.00 12.82 -17.31
CA ILE A 155 -0.18 12.10 -18.30
C ILE A 155 1.27 12.05 -17.81
N GLY A 156 1.92 10.89 -17.98
CA GLY A 156 3.34 10.71 -17.67
C GLY A 156 3.64 10.73 -16.15
N ASN A 157 4.72 11.42 -15.78
CA ASN A 157 5.21 11.45 -14.39
C ASN A 157 4.28 12.21 -13.44
N ASP A 158 3.40 13.09 -13.95
CA ASP A 158 2.45 13.88 -13.15
C ASP A 158 1.25 13.08 -12.63
N ARG A 159 1.18 11.79 -12.99
CA ARG A 159 0.22 10.85 -12.42
C ARG A 159 0.42 10.63 -10.93
N VAL A 160 1.62 10.86 -10.42
CA VAL A 160 1.93 10.70 -9.00
C VAL A 160 2.29 12.05 -8.42
N GLN A 161 1.48 12.52 -7.50
CA GLN A 161 1.72 13.76 -6.76
C GLN A 161 2.11 13.39 -5.34
N VAL A 162 3.28 13.85 -4.92
CA VAL A 162 3.77 13.69 -3.55
C VAL A 162 3.78 15.06 -2.91
N VAL A 163 3.12 15.18 -1.75
CA VAL A 163 3.08 16.42 -0.96
C VAL A 163 3.48 16.06 0.46
N LEU A 164 4.40 16.84 1.02
CA LEU A 164 4.75 16.76 2.44
C LEU A 164 3.90 17.74 3.22
N THR A 165 3.32 17.27 4.32
CA THR A 165 2.49 18.06 5.23
C THR A 165 3.09 18.00 6.63
N PRO A 166 3.12 19.11 7.40
CA PRO A 166 3.68 19.13 8.74
C PRO A 166 3.03 18.05 9.61
N GLY A 167 3.85 17.31 10.37
CA GLY A 167 3.37 16.42 11.41
C GLY A 167 2.77 17.28 12.52
N GLY A 168 1.48 17.09 12.80
CA GLY A 168 0.82 17.70 13.97
C GLY A 168 1.24 17.04 15.27
#